data_AF-A0AA39V3K2-F1
#
_entry.id   AF-A0AA39V3K2-F1
#
_cell.length_a   1.000
_cell.length_b   1.000
_cell.length_c   1.000
_cell.angle_alpha   90.00
_cell.angle_beta   90.00
_cell.angle_gamma   90.00
#
_symmetry.space_group_name_H-M   'P 1'
#
loop_
_entity.id
_entity.type
_entity.pdbx_description
1 polymer ?
#
loop_
_entity_poly.entity_id
_entity_poly.type
_entity_poly.pdbx_seq_one_letter_code
_entity_poly.pdbx_strand_id
1 'polypeptide(L)'
;MSIRVQVAAMQRYWLELVAGVDYMQIHQPVMNGKVQCDETFDFNRLMGVFTLSLDVAEQHMKAGIPVYLIRPIEQFTNQIILKAEQPTVFRVNKTLPQPSFPVVFSGDPSHPKKFDAMHRFM
;
A
#
# COMPACT_ATOMS: atom_id res chain seq x y z
N MET A 1 21.56 -8.61 15.96
CA MET A 1 20.15 -8.49 15.50
C MET A 1 19.29 -8.00 16.65
N SER A 2 18.82 -6.75 16.60
CA SER A 2 18.12 -6.10 17.71
C SER A 2 16.73 -6.71 17.96
N ILE A 3 16.36 -6.92 19.23
CA ILE A 3 15.06 -7.41 19.69
C ILE A 3 13.89 -6.65 19.03
N ARG A 4 14.05 -5.34 18.80
CA ARG A 4 13.03 -4.49 18.15
C ARG A 4 12.72 -4.92 16.71
N VAL A 5 13.74 -5.36 15.96
CA VAL A 5 13.58 -5.82 14.57
C VAL A 5 12.84 -7.17 14.55
N GLN A 6 13.13 -8.05 15.50
CA GLN A 6 12.46 -9.35 15.62
C GLN A 6 10.99 -9.18 16.00
N VAL A 7 10.68 -8.27 16.93
CA VAL A 7 9.29 -7.97 17.32
C VAL A 7 8.52 -7.37 16.14
N ALA A 8 9.10 -6.41 15.42
CA ALA A 8 8.47 -5.81 14.24
C ALA A 8 8.21 -6.85 13.12
N ALA A 9 9.15 -7.76 12.88
CA ALA A 9 8.96 -8.85 11.94
C ALA A 9 7.83 -9.79 12.36
N MET A 10 7.76 -10.16 13.64
CA MET A 10 6.69 -11.01 14.16
C MET A 10 5.31 -10.33 14.07
N GLN A 11 5.23 -9.04 14.39
CA GLN A 11 4.01 -8.25 14.23
C GLN A 11 3.57 -8.21 12.77
N ARG A 12 4.51 -8.04 11.84
CA ARG A 12 4.22 -8.08 10.41
C ARG A 12 3.66 -9.42 9.97
N TYR A 13 4.30 -10.54 10.35
CA TYR A 13 3.80 -11.86 10.00
C TYR A 13 2.42 -12.14 10.57
N TRP A 14 2.17 -11.69 11.80
CA TRP A 14 0.84 -11.79 12.42
C TRP A 14 -0.21 -11.02 11.61
N LEU A 15 0.09 -9.77 11.23
CA LEU A 15 -0.82 -8.95 10.42
C LEU A 15 -1.05 -9.54 9.02
N GLU A 16 -0.01 -10.09 8.38
CA GLU A 16 -0.13 -10.78 7.09
C GLU A 16 -1.04 -12.02 7.20
N LEU A 17 -0.92 -12.79 8.28
CA LEU A 17 -1.75 -13.96 8.51
C LEU A 17 -3.22 -13.57 8.75
N VAL A 18 -3.47 -12.57 9.61
CA VAL A 18 -4.82 -12.05 9.86
C VAL A 18 -5.44 -11.54 8.55
N ALA A 19 -4.72 -10.72 7.79
CA ALA A 19 -5.18 -10.21 6.51
C ALA A 19 -5.48 -11.35 5.50
N GLY A 20 -4.68 -12.42 5.51
CA GLY A 20 -4.92 -13.60 4.68
C GLY A 20 -6.21 -14.34 5.05
N VAL A 21 -6.49 -14.48 6.36
CA VAL A 21 -7.75 -15.08 6.84
C VAL A 21 -8.94 -14.22 6.46
N ASP A 22 -8.86 -12.91 6.69
CA ASP A 22 -9.93 -11.96 6.34
C ASP A 22 -10.18 -11.97 4.81
N TYR A 23 -9.12 -12.04 4.00
CA TYR A 23 -9.26 -12.18 2.57
C TYR A 23 -10.03 -13.44 2.18
N MET A 24 -9.67 -14.61 2.71
CA MET A 24 -10.33 -15.88 2.36
C MET A 24 -11.78 -15.96 2.85
N GLN A 25 -12.09 -15.41 4.02
CA GLN A 25 -13.40 -15.54 4.65
C GLN A 25 -14.38 -14.45 4.22
N ILE A 26 -13.90 -13.23 3.94
CA ILE A 26 -14.74 -12.06 3.72
C ILE A 26 -14.60 -11.58 2.27
N HIS A 27 -13.40 -11.15 1.88
CA HIS A 27 -13.23 -10.42 0.63
C HIS A 27 -13.36 -11.34 -0.60
N GLN A 28 -12.68 -12.49 -0.61
CA GLN A 28 -12.68 -13.40 -1.76
C GLN A 28 -14.08 -13.95 -2.09
N PRO A 29 -14.93 -14.36 -1.13
CA PRO A 29 -16.31 -14.75 -1.43
C PRO A 29 -17.14 -13.63 -2.04
N VAL A 30 -16.98 -12.39 -1.57
CA VAL A 30 -17.69 -11.22 -2.09
C VAL A 30 -17.19 -10.84 -3.49
N MET A 31 -15.87 -10.83 -3.71
CA MET A 31 -15.27 -10.60 -5.03
C MET A 31 -15.77 -11.61 -6.08
N ASN A 32 -15.97 -12.87 -5.67
CA ASN A 32 -16.50 -13.93 -6.52
C ASN A 32 -18.03 -13.92 -6.65
N GLY A 33 -18.72 -12.98 -5.99
CA GLY A 33 -20.18 -12.89 -6.01
C GLY A 33 -20.91 -14.02 -5.29
N LYS A 34 -20.22 -14.79 -4.43
CA LYS A 34 -20.82 -15.88 -3.64
C LYS A 34 -21.62 -15.36 -2.44
N VAL A 35 -21.23 -14.19 -1.92
CA VAL A 35 -21.83 -13.55 -0.75
C VAL A 35 -22.00 -12.05 -1.07
N GLN A 36 -23.05 -11.42 -0.55
CA GLN A 36 -23.21 -9.96 -0.68
C GLN A 36 -22.26 -9.24 0.27
N CYS A 37 -21.81 -8.05 -0.13
CA CYS A 37 -20.97 -7.22 0.74
C CYS A 37 -21.80 -6.77 1.95
N ASP A 38 -21.29 -7.02 3.15
CA ASP A 38 -21.90 -6.50 4.38
C ASP A 38 -21.51 -5.02 4.54
N GLU A 39 -22.49 -4.14 4.61
CA GLU A 39 -22.30 -2.68 4.74
C GLU A 39 -21.72 -2.27 6.10
N THR A 40 -21.64 -3.19 7.07
CA THR A 40 -21.05 -2.94 8.39
C THR A 40 -19.52 -2.94 8.41
N PHE A 41 -18.86 -3.33 7.32
CA PHE A 41 -17.39 -3.26 7.24
C PHE A 41 -16.89 -1.81 7.21
N ASP A 42 -16.00 -1.46 8.14
CA ASP A 42 -15.37 -0.14 8.18
C ASP A 42 -14.31 -0.01 7.09
N PHE A 43 -14.77 0.42 5.90
CA PHE A 43 -13.93 0.60 4.72
C PHE A 43 -12.88 1.72 4.88
N ASN A 44 -12.96 2.55 5.93
CA ASN A 44 -11.94 3.58 6.20
C ASN A 44 -10.60 3.00 6.67
N ARG A 45 -10.56 1.70 7.01
CA ARG A 45 -9.34 1.02 7.46
C ARG A 45 -8.52 0.40 6.34
N LEU A 46 -9.03 0.39 5.10
CA LEU A 46 -8.35 -0.22 3.96
C LEU A 46 -7.57 0.83 3.15
N MET A 47 -6.33 0.50 2.76
CA MET A 47 -5.53 1.37 1.88
C MET A 47 -6.13 1.51 0.47
N GLY A 48 -6.97 0.56 0.05
CA GLY A 48 -7.50 0.48 -1.32
C GLY A 48 -6.52 -0.14 -2.32
N VAL A 49 -6.91 -0.16 -3.59
CA VAL A 49 -6.13 -0.72 -4.69
C VAL A 49 -5.96 0.29 -5.83
N PHE A 50 -4.72 0.44 -6.30
CA PHE A 50 -4.40 1.15 -7.54
C PHE A 50 -4.20 0.11 -8.65
N THR A 51 -5.01 0.17 -9.70
CA THR A 51 -4.97 -0.85 -10.76
C THR A 51 -5.21 -0.24 -12.13
N LEU A 52 -4.61 -0.83 -13.15
CA LEU A 52 -4.92 -0.57 -14.57
C LEU A 52 -5.96 -1.57 -15.10
N SER A 53 -6.16 -2.70 -14.40
CA SER A 53 -7.08 -3.76 -14.81
C SER A 53 -8.50 -3.48 -14.32
N LEU A 54 -9.44 -3.49 -15.26
CA LEU A 54 -10.87 -3.33 -15.00
C LEU A 54 -11.44 -4.49 -14.19
N ASP A 55 -11.00 -5.73 -14.44
CA ASP A 55 -11.48 -6.90 -13.71
C ASP A 55 -11.12 -6.81 -12.23
N VAL A 56 -9.89 -6.39 -11.94
CA VAL A 56 -9.42 -6.16 -10.56
C VAL A 56 -10.22 -5.03 -9.92
N ALA A 57 -10.47 -3.95 -10.66
CA ALA A 57 -11.27 -2.83 -10.18
C ALA A 57 -12.70 -3.26 -9.84
N GLU A 58 -13.35 -4.03 -10.70
CA GLU A 58 -14.71 -4.50 -10.48
C GLU A 58 -14.80 -5.43 -9.26
N GLN A 59 -13.87 -6.38 -9.13
CA GLN A 59 -13.82 -7.29 -7.99
C GLN A 59 -13.65 -6.54 -6.67
N HIS A 60 -12.71 -5.60 -6.62
CA HIS A 60 -12.44 -4.84 -5.39
C HIS A 60 -13.57 -3.87 -5.05
N MET A 61 -14.21 -3.29 -6.07
CA MET A 61 -15.41 -2.46 -5.87
C MET A 61 -16.58 -3.28 -5.32
N LYS A 62 -16.79 -4.51 -5.81
CA LYS A 62 -17.79 -5.45 -5.25
C LYS A 62 -17.52 -5.79 -3.79
N ALA A 63 -16.25 -5.89 -3.42
CA ALA A 63 -15.81 -6.17 -2.05
C ALA A 63 -15.80 -4.93 -1.13
N GLY A 64 -16.31 -3.78 -1.60
CA GLY A 64 -16.32 -2.52 -0.85
C GLY A 64 -14.93 -1.92 -0.62
N ILE A 65 -13.89 -2.43 -1.27
CA ILE A 65 -12.52 -1.94 -1.13
C ILE A 65 -12.37 -0.68 -1.99
N PRO A 66 -11.78 0.42 -1.49
CA PRO A 66 -11.53 1.60 -2.30
C PRO A 66 -10.69 1.27 -3.55
N VAL A 67 -11.14 1.69 -4.73
CA VAL A 67 -10.47 1.41 -6.01
C VAL A 67 -10.09 2.70 -6.71
N TYR A 68 -8.83 2.77 -7.13
CA TYR A 68 -8.26 3.85 -7.92
C TYR A 68 -7.82 3.29 -9.27
N LEU A 69 -8.74 3.32 -10.24
CA LEU A 69 -8.47 2.86 -11.60
C LEU A 69 -7.59 3.88 -12.33
N ILE A 70 -6.36 3.47 -12.63
CA ILE A 70 -5.43 4.23 -13.45
C ILE A 70 -5.78 3.92 -14.91
N ARG A 71 -5.80 4.93 -15.78
CA ARG A 71 -5.94 4.75 -17.23
C ARG A 71 -4.97 5.64 -17.99
N PRO A 72 -4.39 5.15 -19.11
CA PRO A 72 -3.68 6.00 -20.06
C PRO A 72 -4.61 7.10 -20.59
N ILE A 73 -4.06 8.30 -20.80
CA ILE A 73 -4.84 9.47 -21.22
C ILE A 73 -5.43 9.29 -22.62
N GLU A 74 -4.79 8.46 -23.45
CA GLU A 74 -5.22 8.14 -24.81
C GLU A 74 -6.54 7.35 -24.81
N GLN A 75 -6.79 6.58 -23.74
CA GLN A 75 -8.03 5.82 -23.55
C GLN A 75 -9.15 6.68 -22.94
N PHE A 76 -8.88 7.95 -22.68
CA PHE A 76 -9.81 8.90 -22.07
C PHE A 76 -10.64 9.63 -23.14
N THR A 77 -11.35 8.87 -23.98
CA THR A 77 -11.98 9.41 -25.20
C THR A 77 -13.41 9.92 -24.98
N ASN A 78 -14.26 9.21 -24.23
CA ASN A 78 -15.69 9.49 -24.07
C ASN A 78 -16.17 9.33 -22.62
N GLN A 79 -15.59 10.07 -21.67
CA GLN A 79 -15.96 9.96 -20.25
C GLN A 79 -16.55 11.27 -19.73
N ILE A 80 -17.70 11.16 -19.05
CA ILE A 80 -18.32 12.29 -18.35
C ILE A 80 -17.48 12.57 -17.10
N ILE A 81 -16.64 13.60 -17.15
CA ILE A 81 -15.87 14.06 -15.99
C ILE A 81 -16.84 14.80 -15.07
N LEU A 82 -17.23 14.15 -13.96
CA LEU A 82 -18.13 14.76 -12.97
C LEU A 82 -17.43 15.89 -12.19
N LYS A 83 -16.15 15.69 -11.85
CA LYS A 83 -15.33 16.67 -11.15
C LYS A 83 -13.86 16.38 -11.40
N ALA A 84 -13.13 17.35 -11.92
CA ALA A 84 -11.67 17.30 -11.98
C ALA A 84 -11.12 17.89 -10.67
N GLU A 85 -10.47 17.08 -9.85
CA GLU A 85 -9.73 17.58 -8.69
C GLU A 85 -8.26 17.79 -9.07
N GLN A 86 -7.68 18.88 -8.56
CA GLN A 86 -6.23 19.03 -8.65
C GLN A 86 -5.58 18.00 -7.73
N PRO A 87 -4.58 17.23 -8.20
CA PRO A 87 -3.85 16.34 -7.32
C PRO A 87 -3.31 17.16 -6.16
N THR A 88 -3.51 16.69 -4.94
CA THR A 88 -2.87 17.29 -3.76
C THR A 88 -1.36 17.25 -4.00
N VAL A 89 -0.81 18.41 -4.35
CA VAL A 89 0.64 18.54 -4.56
C VAL A 89 1.26 18.42 -3.18
N PHE A 90 1.72 17.21 -2.84
CA PHE A 90 2.62 17.05 -1.72
C PHE A 90 3.83 17.91 -2.01
N ARG A 91 3.97 19.03 -1.30
CA ARG A 91 5.20 19.82 -1.34
C ARG A 91 6.29 18.90 -0.84
N VAL A 92 7.08 18.36 -1.76
CA VAL A 92 8.29 17.63 -1.43
C VAL A 92 9.11 18.59 -0.57
N ASN A 93 9.23 18.24 0.71
CA ASN A 93 9.98 19.03 1.65
C ASN A 93 11.43 18.96 1.18
N LYS A 94 11.93 20.02 0.53
CA LYS A 94 13.30 20.08 -0.01
C LYS A 94 14.34 20.10 1.11
N THR A 95 13.89 20.38 2.33
CA THR A 95 14.68 20.32 3.54
C THR A 95 15.05 18.87 3.80
N LEU A 96 16.34 18.52 3.66
CA LEU A 96 16.82 17.23 4.14
C LEU A 96 16.47 17.12 5.62
N PRO A 97 15.71 16.10 6.05
CA PRO A 97 15.47 15.88 7.47
C PRO A 97 16.81 15.60 8.14
N GLN A 98 17.13 16.34 9.21
CA GLN A 98 18.23 15.97 10.08
C GLN A 98 17.84 14.69 10.82
N PRO A 99 18.53 13.56 10.61
CA PRO A 99 18.17 12.33 11.28
C PRO A 99 18.42 12.50 12.79
N SER A 100 17.45 12.11 13.61
CA SER A 100 17.59 12.04 15.07
C SER A 100 18.51 10.91 15.52
N PHE A 101 19.01 10.12 14.58
CA PHE A 101 19.88 8.97 14.78
C PHE A 101 21.18 9.15 14.00
N PRO A 102 22.30 8.58 14.48
CA PRO A 102 23.57 8.66 13.76
C PRO A 102 23.44 8.01 12.37
N VAL A 103 23.95 8.71 11.36
CA VAL A 103 24.01 8.19 9.98
C VAL A 103 25.02 7.04 9.94
N VAL A 104 24.52 5.81 9.82
CA VAL A 104 25.34 4.59 9.80
C VAL A 104 26.11 4.46 8.48
N PHE A 105 25.53 4.91 7.37
CA PHE A 105 26.15 4.91 6.05
C PHE A 105 25.67 6.11 5.24
N SER A 106 26.60 6.80 4.59
CA SER A 106 26.30 7.88 3.63
C SER A 106 27.03 7.57 2.33
N GLY A 107 26.28 7.44 1.24
CA GLY A 107 26.80 7.02 -0.06
C GLY A 107 25.70 6.45 -0.94
N ASP A 108 26.07 6.03 -2.15
CA ASP A 108 25.15 5.44 -3.10
C ASP A 108 24.51 4.13 -2.55
N PRO A 109 23.17 3.97 -2.65
CA PRO A 109 22.47 2.81 -2.08
C PRO A 109 22.86 1.46 -2.69
N SER A 110 23.52 1.44 -3.84
CA SER A 110 23.95 0.23 -4.52
C SER A 110 25.35 -0.21 -4.08
N HIS A 111 26.07 0.63 -3.33
CA HIS A 111 27.42 0.31 -2.89
C HIS A 111 27.44 -0.79 -1.81
N PRO A 112 28.28 -1.84 -1.98
CA PRO A 112 28.35 -2.95 -1.04
C PRO A 112 28.86 -2.53 0.35
N LYS A 113 29.60 -1.42 0.44
CA LYS A 113 30.06 -0.83 1.72
C LYS A 113 28.93 -0.52 2.70
N LYS A 114 27.67 -0.39 2.22
CA LYS A 114 26.50 -0.23 3.09
C LYS A 114 26.30 -1.44 4.00
N PHE A 115 26.56 -2.66 3.48
CA PHE A 115 26.37 -3.89 4.24
C PHE A 115 27.43 -3.99 5.35
N ASP A 116 28.68 -3.65 5.06
CA ASP A 116 29.75 -3.60 6.06
C ASP A 116 29.47 -2.57 7.17
N ALA A 117 28.96 -1.39 6.77
CA ALA A 117 28.57 -0.34 7.71
C ALA A 117 27.39 -0.77 8.60
N MET A 118 26.39 -1.43 8.02
CA MET A 118 25.27 -2.01 8.77
C MET A 118 25.73 -3.13 9.71
N HIS A 119 26.64 -4.01 9.28
CA HIS A 119 27.20 -5.09 10.11
C HIS A 119 28.03 -4.57 11.29
N ARG A 120 28.74 -3.45 11.14
CA ARG A 120 29.50 -2.84 12.25
C ARG A 120 28.63 -2.17 13.30
N PHE A 121 27.41 -1.75 12.95
CA PHE A 121 26.50 -1.02 13.83
C PHE A 121 25.41 -1.92 14.45
N MET A 122 25.31 -3.20 14.06
CA MET A 122 24.25 -4.15 14.43
C MET A 122 24.74 -5.27 15.36
#